data_AF-A0A6N4HBD1-F1
#
_entry.id   AF-A0A6N4HBD1-F1
#
_cell.length_a   1.000
_cell.length_b   1.000
_cell.length_c   1.000
_cell.angle_alpha   90.00
_cell.angle_beta   90.00
_cell.angle_gamma   90.00
#
_symmetry.space_group_name_H-M   'P 1'
#
loop_
_entity.id
_entity.type
_entity.pdbx_description
1 polymer ?
#
loop_
_entity_poly.entity_id
_entity_poly.type
_entity_poly.pdbx_seq_one_letter_code
_entity_poly.pdbx_strand_id
1 'polypeptide(L)'
;MRKTLYTLFAVLGLCMFAGCGSSSKGDDASPLAKQLVGEWHLVSWNGAAPGVFDAYVSFASDKTFEIYQQIEQVGYQKYTGSYLIGNKMLSGKYSDNTPWGSSYEVSFDESGNTLTLVSDPSVGEVSVYTRASIPASVKGGATVMKASSRAAGPLLF
;
A
#
# COMPACT_ATOMS: atom_id res chain seq x y z
N MET A 1 -9.96 -3.58 77.35
CA MET A 1 -9.38 -4.92 77.59
C MET A 1 -9.27 -5.64 76.25
N ARG A 2 -8.12 -6.25 75.99
CA ARG A 2 -7.68 -6.85 74.71
C ARG A 2 -8.49 -8.08 74.29
N LYS A 3 -8.49 -8.37 72.97
CA LYS A 3 -8.51 -9.67 72.22
C LYS A 3 -9.25 -9.41 70.88
N THR A 4 -8.80 -9.75 69.67
CA THR A 4 -7.85 -10.78 69.21
C THR A 4 -7.40 -10.46 67.78
N LEU A 5 -6.19 -10.91 67.48
CA LEU A 5 -5.40 -10.83 66.25
C LEU A 5 -5.98 -11.69 65.11
N TYR A 6 -5.87 -11.23 63.86
CA TYR A 6 -5.59 -12.10 62.71
C TYR A 6 -4.68 -11.37 61.71
N THR A 7 -3.37 -11.58 61.89
CA THR A 7 -2.35 -11.33 60.88
C THR A 7 -2.44 -12.44 59.84
N LEU A 8 -2.75 -12.10 58.60
CA LEU A 8 -2.41 -12.95 57.46
C LEU A 8 -1.33 -12.22 56.65
N PHE A 9 -0.13 -12.79 56.70
CA PHE A 9 1.03 -12.39 55.92
C PHE A 9 1.06 -13.25 54.66
N ALA A 10 1.13 -12.64 53.49
CA ALA A 10 1.70 -13.26 52.29
C ALA A 10 2.20 -12.15 51.36
N VAL A 11 3.50 -11.88 51.47
CA VAL A 11 4.29 -11.08 50.53
C VAL A 11 4.58 -11.95 49.31
N LEU A 12 4.41 -11.41 48.09
CA LEU A 12 5.38 -11.37 46.98
C LEU A 12 4.68 -11.18 45.62
N GLY A 13 5.27 -10.34 44.78
CA GLY A 13 4.92 -10.13 43.36
C GLY A 13 4.84 -8.65 43.02
N LEU A 14 5.93 -7.89 43.07
CA LEU A 14 6.97 -7.76 42.03
C LEU A 14 6.41 -7.18 40.70
N CYS A 15 6.95 -6.00 40.35
CA CYS A 15 6.86 -5.30 39.07
C CYS A 15 5.48 -4.71 38.66
N MET A 16 5.09 -3.60 39.29
CA MET A 16 4.41 -2.57 38.52
C MET A 16 5.40 -2.04 37.50
N PHE A 17 5.16 -2.36 36.23
CA PHE A 17 5.89 -1.77 35.13
C PHE A 17 5.86 -0.25 35.29
N ALA A 18 7.05 0.33 35.43
CA ALA A 18 7.28 1.73 35.15
C ALA A 18 6.84 1.96 33.70
N GLY A 19 5.60 2.42 33.52
CA GLY A 19 5.11 3.02 32.28
C GLY A 19 5.78 4.39 32.11
N CYS A 20 7.09 4.39 31.96
CA CYS A 20 7.88 5.53 31.54
C CYS A 20 8.66 5.05 30.32
N GLY A 21 8.18 5.45 29.14
CA GLY A 21 8.73 5.02 27.88
C GLY A 21 8.13 5.81 26.74
N SER A 22 8.35 7.12 26.78
CA SER A 22 8.35 8.07 25.67
C SER A 22 7.18 7.99 24.68
N SER A 23 6.31 9.00 24.80
CA SER A 23 5.78 9.74 23.66
C SER A 23 6.77 9.80 22.49
N SER A 24 6.57 8.97 21.47
CA SER A 24 7.03 9.27 20.12
C SER A 24 5.85 9.93 19.39
N LYS A 25 5.76 11.25 19.58
CA LYS A 25 5.15 12.13 18.59
C LYS A 25 5.81 11.85 17.23
N GLY A 26 5.00 11.71 16.20
CA GLY A 26 5.47 11.76 14.83
C GLY A 26 4.56 10.97 13.90
N ASP A 27 3.46 11.60 13.48
CA ASP A 27 2.79 11.32 12.21
C ASP A 27 3.73 11.65 11.03
N ASP A 28 4.94 11.10 11.05
CA ASP A 28 5.89 11.17 9.95
C ASP A 28 5.78 9.85 9.23
N ALA A 29 4.92 9.81 8.21
CA ALA A 29 4.98 8.78 7.19
C ALA A 29 6.47 8.54 6.84
N SER A 30 6.94 7.29 6.94
CA SER A 30 8.32 6.89 6.60
C SER A 30 8.79 7.62 5.33
N PRO A 31 10.07 8.03 5.19
CA PRO A 31 10.56 8.71 3.99
C PRO A 31 10.13 8.03 2.69
N LEU A 32 10.09 6.70 2.70
CA LEU A 32 9.60 5.86 1.61
C LEU A 32 8.10 6.05 1.32
N ALA A 33 7.28 6.19 2.36
CA ALA A 33 5.86 6.51 2.22
C ALA A 33 5.63 7.93 1.72
N LYS A 34 6.49 8.90 2.05
CA LYS A 34 6.45 10.26 1.49
C LYS A 34 6.84 10.26 0.02
N GLN A 35 7.85 9.48 -0.36
CA GLN A 35 8.33 9.35 -1.73
C GLN A 35 7.30 8.65 -2.65
N LEU A 36 6.60 7.64 -2.15
CA LEU A 36 5.58 6.91 -2.91
C LEU A 36 4.40 7.81 -3.34
N VAL A 37 4.01 8.77 -2.50
CA VAL A 37 2.87 9.67 -2.77
C VAL A 37 3.10 10.42 -4.07
N GLY A 38 2.13 10.37 -4.98
CA GLY A 38 2.16 11.00 -6.29
C GLY A 38 1.59 10.11 -7.39
N GLU A 39 1.74 10.58 -8.62
CA GLU A 39 1.22 9.94 -9.82
C GLU A 39 2.35 9.26 -10.61
N TRP A 40 2.06 8.06 -11.09
CA TRP A 40 3.01 7.15 -11.70
C TRP A 40 2.41 6.51 -12.95
N HIS A 41 3.22 6.34 -13.99
CA HIS A 41 2.85 5.72 -15.27
C HIS A 41 3.69 4.46 -15.50
N LEU A 42 3.03 3.35 -15.84
CA LEU A 42 3.69 2.07 -16.07
C LEU A 42 4.50 2.12 -17.36
N VAL A 43 5.79 1.80 -17.27
CA VAL A 43 6.70 1.79 -18.43
C VAL A 43 7.28 0.41 -18.74
N SER A 44 7.29 -0.50 -17.76
CA SER A 44 7.72 -1.88 -17.96
C SER A 44 6.98 -2.84 -17.04
N TRP A 45 6.60 -4.00 -17.59
CA TRP A 45 6.00 -5.13 -16.91
C TRP A 45 6.79 -6.39 -17.26
N ASN A 46 7.29 -7.08 -16.23
CA ASN A 46 8.14 -8.28 -16.34
C ASN A 46 9.32 -8.11 -17.32
N GLY A 47 9.91 -6.92 -17.35
CA GLY A 47 11.07 -6.58 -18.19
C GLY A 47 10.74 -6.18 -19.63
N ALA A 48 9.46 -6.06 -20.00
CA ALA A 48 9.02 -5.63 -21.32
C ALA A 48 8.09 -4.41 -21.25
N ALA A 49 8.07 -3.60 -22.30
CA ALA A 49 7.09 -2.52 -22.42
C ALA A 49 5.66 -3.11 -22.49
N PRO A 50 4.67 -2.53 -21.78
CA PRO A 50 3.30 -3.06 -21.70
C PRO A 50 2.61 -3.36 -23.04
N GLY A 51 2.95 -2.62 -24.11
CA GLY A 51 2.59 -2.92 -25.51
C GLY A 51 1.10 -2.79 -25.84
N VAL A 52 0.27 -3.67 -25.28
CA VAL A 52 -1.18 -3.82 -25.54
C VAL A 52 -2.05 -3.29 -24.39
N PHE A 53 -1.43 -2.82 -23.32
CA PHE A 53 -2.11 -2.20 -22.20
C PHE A 53 -1.37 -0.97 -21.71
N ASP A 54 -2.09 -0.07 -21.04
CA ASP A 54 -1.52 1.11 -20.39
C ASP A 54 -2.05 1.23 -18.96
N ALA A 55 -1.26 1.83 -18.07
CA ALA A 55 -1.71 2.06 -16.72
C ALA A 55 -1.03 3.18 -15.96
N TYR A 56 -1.82 3.80 -15.09
CA TYR A 56 -1.39 4.81 -14.15
C TYR A 56 -1.81 4.42 -12.74
N VAL A 57 -1.01 4.82 -11.75
CA VAL A 57 -1.37 4.72 -10.34
C VAL A 57 -1.09 6.04 -9.63
N SER A 58 -2.04 6.49 -8.85
CA SER A 58 -1.91 7.61 -7.94
C SER A 58 -1.93 7.10 -6.50
N PHE A 59 -0.92 7.43 -5.72
CA PHE A 59 -0.88 7.19 -4.28
C PHE A 59 -1.05 8.52 -3.54
N ALA A 60 -2.05 8.61 -2.68
CA ALA A 60 -2.36 9.81 -1.91
C ALA A 60 -1.76 9.74 -0.50
N SER A 61 -1.49 10.91 0.09
CA SER A 61 -0.89 11.01 1.43
C SER A 61 -1.75 10.41 2.55
N ASP A 62 -3.07 10.32 2.33
CA ASP A 62 -4.06 9.72 3.23
C ASP A 62 -4.15 8.19 3.14
N LYS A 63 -3.21 7.56 2.42
CA LYS A 63 -3.14 6.10 2.21
C LYS A 63 -4.24 5.54 1.31
N THR A 64 -4.81 6.36 0.45
CA THR A 64 -5.67 5.91 -0.64
C THR A 64 -4.93 5.81 -1.97
N PHE A 65 -5.43 4.98 -2.88
CA PHE A 65 -4.90 4.91 -4.24
C PHE A 65 -6.00 5.00 -5.29
N GLU A 66 -5.61 5.42 -6.49
CA GLU A 66 -6.39 5.30 -7.71
C GLU A 66 -5.54 4.62 -8.80
N ILE A 67 -6.02 3.51 -9.35
CA ILE A 67 -5.40 2.84 -10.50
C ILE A 67 -6.28 3.07 -11.71
N TYR A 68 -5.66 3.49 -12.80
CA TYR A 68 -6.29 3.62 -14.10
C TYR A 68 -5.61 2.63 -15.02
N GLN A 69 -6.31 1.63 -15.52
CA GLN A 69 -5.74 0.62 -16.42
C GLN A 69 -6.59 0.47 -17.67
N GLN A 70 -5.94 0.26 -18.80
CA GLN A 70 -6.56 -0.06 -20.07
C GLN A 70 -5.94 -1.36 -20.58
N ILE A 71 -6.64 -2.48 -20.41
CA ILE A 71 -6.18 -3.81 -20.85
C ILE A 71 -7.14 -4.29 -21.93
N GLU A 72 -6.69 -4.32 -23.19
CA GLU A 72 -7.44 -4.84 -24.35
C GLU A 72 -8.83 -4.23 -24.62
N GLN A 73 -9.23 -3.18 -23.86
CA GLN A 73 -10.51 -2.50 -23.95
C GLN A 73 -10.38 -1.10 -24.54
N VAL A 74 -11.50 -0.57 -25.04
CA VAL A 74 -11.58 0.75 -25.71
C VAL A 74 -11.40 1.93 -24.73
N GLY A 75 -11.41 1.69 -23.41
CA GLY A 75 -11.29 2.76 -22.40
C GLY A 75 -10.64 2.32 -21.10
N TYR A 76 -10.31 3.31 -20.27
CA TYR A 76 -9.71 3.10 -18.96
C TYR A 76 -10.72 2.59 -17.95
N GLN A 77 -10.24 1.73 -17.06
CA GLN A 77 -10.93 1.26 -15.87
C GLN A 77 -10.29 1.89 -14.64
N LYS A 78 -11.11 2.46 -13.75
CA LYS A 78 -10.67 3.05 -12.50
C LYS A 78 -10.93 2.09 -11.34
N TYR A 79 -9.89 1.81 -10.57
CA TYR A 79 -9.95 1.12 -9.29
C TYR A 79 -9.49 2.05 -8.19
N THR A 80 -10.16 1.99 -7.05
CA THR A 80 -9.80 2.77 -5.87
C THR A 80 -9.64 1.86 -4.69
N GLY A 81 -8.89 2.30 -3.69
CA GLY A 81 -8.73 1.54 -2.46
C GLY A 81 -7.80 2.22 -1.48
N SER A 82 -7.31 1.43 -0.54
CA SER A 82 -6.37 1.85 0.49
C SER A 82 -5.13 0.99 0.47
N TYR A 83 -3.98 1.58 0.76
CA TYR A 83 -2.71 0.89 0.81
C TYR A 83 -2.04 1.03 2.18
N LEU A 84 -1.16 0.09 2.50
CA LEU A 84 -0.26 0.13 3.64
C LEU A 84 1.16 0.01 3.14
N ILE A 85 2.07 0.74 3.77
CA ILE A 85 3.48 0.67 3.42
C ILE A 85 4.36 0.73 4.67
N GLY A 86 5.24 -0.25 4.81
CA GLY A 86 6.15 -0.39 5.93
C GLY A 86 7.23 -1.41 5.61
N ASN A 87 8.45 -1.19 6.11
CA ASN A 87 9.59 -2.07 5.86
C ASN A 87 9.81 -2.37 4.35
N LYS A 88 9.64 -1.35 3.50
CA LYS A 88 9.67 -1.46 2.02
C LYS A 88 8.59 -2.34 1.39
N MET A 89 7.67 -2.90 2.17
CA MET A 89 6.58 -3.71 1.65
C MET A 89 5.34 -2.84 1.48
N LEU A 90 4.78 -2.83 0.28
CA LEU A 90 3.53 -2.19 -0.10
C LEU A 90 2.45 -3.26 -0.27
N SER A 91 1.32 -3.08 0.38
CA SER A 91 0.15 -3.93 0.19
C SER A 91 -1.09 -3.06 0.13
N GLY A 92 -2.19 -3.61 -0.37
CA GLY A 92 -3.42 -2.85 -0.50
C GLY A 92 -4.67 -3.70 -0.59
N LYS A 93 -5.78 -2.99 -0.51
CA LYS A 93 -7.12 -3.52 -0.72
C LYS A 93 -7.92 -2.54 -1.55
N TYR A 94 -8.71 -3.07 -2.46
CA TYR A 94 -9.67 -2.31 -3.25
C TYR A 94 -10.84 -1.84 -2.37
N SER A 95 -11.62 -0.88 -2.86
CA SER A 95 -12.76 -0.29 -2.14
C SER A 95 -13.89 -1.28 -1.85
N ASP A 96 -13.94 -2.41 -2.57
CA ASP A 96 -14.82 -3.54 -2.27
C ASP A 96 -14.23 -4.55 -1.28
N ASN A 97 -13.12 -4.20 -0.63
CA ASN A 97 -12.35 -5.00 0.32
C ASN A 97 -11.63 -6.23 -0.27
N THR A 98 -11.64 -6.40 -1.59
CA THR A 98 -10.78 -7.40 -2.24
C THR A 98 -9.32 -7.02 -1.99
N PRO A 99 -8.49 -7.90 -1.41
CA PRO A 99 -7.06 -7.62 -1.28
C PRO A 99 -6.40 -7.61 -2.65
N TRP A 100 -5.27 -6.92 -2.76
CA TRP A 100 -4.34 -7.10 -3.86
C TRP A 100 -3.91 -8.57 -3.98
N GLY A 101 -3.57 -9.00 -5.19
CA GLY A 101 -3.08 -10.34 -5.50
C GLY A 101 -1.71 -10.62 -4.89
N SER A 102 -0.93 -9.59 -4.58
CA SER A 102 0.34 -9.73 -3.86
C SER A 102 0.64 -8.54 -2.95
N SER A 103 1.72 -8.67 -2.18
CA SER A 103 2.44 -7.54 -1.61
C SER A 103 3.70 -7.30 -2.43
N TYR A 104 4.13 -6.06 -2.49
CA TYR A 104 5.19 -5.61 -3.39
C TYR A 104 6.33 -4.98 -2.60
N GLU A 105 7.56 -5.47 -2.80
CA GLU A 105 8.74 -4.77 -2.37
C GLU A 105 8.93 -3.50 -3.23
N VAL A 106 9.11 -2.37 -2.55
CA VAL A 106 9.22 -1.04 -3.14
C VAL A 106 10.67 -0.61 -3.19
N SER A 107 11.12 -0.19 -4.37
CA SER A 107 12.38 0.50 -4.56
C SER A 107 12.21 1.70 -5.49
N PHE A 108 13.11 2.67 -5.33
CA PHE A 108 13.17 3.85 -6.17
C PHE A 108 14.59 3.99 -6.74
N ASP A 109 14.70 4.67 -7.88
CA ASP A 109 15.98 5.15 -8.36
C ASP A 109 16.50 6.32 -7.48
N GLU A 110 17.74 6.75 -7.74
CA GLU A 110 18.39 7.84 -6.99
C GLU A 110 17.62 9.16 -7.09
N SER A 111 16.94 9.41 -8.22
CA SER A 111 16.17 10.63 -8.44
C SER A 111 14.76 10.58 -7.83
N GLY A 112 14.30 9.38 -7.44
CA GLY A 112 12.94 9.14 -6.98
C GLY A 112 11.86 9.26 -8.05
N ASN A 113 12.24 9.26 -9.33
CA ASN A 113 11.32 9.35 -10.47
C ASN A 113 11.01 8.00 -11.11
N THR A 114 11.69 6.94 -10.71
CA THR A 114 11.38 5.57 -11.10
C THR A 114 10.98 4.78 -9.87
N LEU A 115 9.82 4.14 -9.93
CA LEU A 115 9.28 3.26 -8.90
C LEU A 115 9.31 1.84 -9.44
N THR A 116 9.97 0.93 -8.73
CA THR A 116 9.97 -0.50 -9.04
C THR A 116 9.26 -1.25 -7.94
N LEU A 117 8.28 -2.06 -8.34
CA LEU A 117 7.46 -2.91 -7.49
C LEU A 117 7.71 -4.36 -7.86
N VAL A 118 8.20 -5.14 -6.92
CA VAL A 118 8.50 -6.57 -7.09
C VAL A 118 7.55 -7.36 -6.22
N SER A 119 6.72 -8.21 -6.81
CA SER A 119 5.78 -9.04 -6.06
C SER A 119 6.51 -10.09 -5.21
N ASP A 120 5.76 -10.82 -4.40
CA ASP A 120 6.23 -12.06 -3.82
C ASP A 120 6.83 -13.00 -4.91
N PRO A 121 7.94 -13.71 -4.65
CA PRO A 121 8.57 -14.62 -5.60
C PRO A 121 7.65 -15.74 -6.13
N SER A 122 6.60 -16.12 -5.38
CA SER A 122 5.60 -17.08 -5.82
C SER A 122 4.69 -16.54 -6.94
N VAL A 123 4.55 -15.22 -7.04
CA VAL A 123 3.81 -14.53 -8.10
C VAL A 123 4.74 -14.15 -9.26
N GLY A 124 5.95 -13.68 -8.96
CA GLY A 124 7.02 -13.44 -9.94
C GLY A 124 6.79 -12.23 -10.86
N GLU A 125 6.05 -11.22 -10.41
CA GLU A 125 5.77 -9.99 -11.15
C GLU A 125 6.73 -8.85 -10.79
N VAL A 126 7.17 -8.13 -11.81
CA VAL A 126 7.98 -6.91 -11.66
C VAL A 126 7.35 -5.81 -12.49
N SER A 127 6.95 -4.73 -11.85
CA SER A 127 6.42 -3.54 -12.51
C SER A 127 7.30 -2.33 -12.25
N VAL A 128 7.57 -1.58 -13.30
CA VAL A 128 8.39 -0.36 -13.26
C VAL A 128 7.55 0.80 -13.77
N TYR A 129 7.48 1.84 -12.96
CA TYR A 129 6.73 3.05 -13.23
C TYR A 129 7.67 4.25 -13.27
N THR A 130 7.30 5.25 -14.06
CA THR A 130 7.92 6.57 -14.04
C THR A 130 6.97 7.59 -13.45
N ARG A 131 7.53 8.62 -12.80
CA ARG A 131 6.76 9.72 -12.25
C ARG A 131 6.11 10.52 -13.38
N ALA A 132 4.78 10.57 -13.42
CA ALA A 132 4.06 11.22 -14.50
C ALA A 132 2.65 11.61 -14.06
N SER A 133 2.19 12.79 -14.47
CA SER A 133 0.81 13.20 -14.22
C SER A 133 -0.19 12.38 -15.04
N ILE A 134 -1.29 11.97 -14.41
CA ILE A 134 -2.35 11.22 -15.08
C ILE A 134 -3.16 12.19 -15.95
N PRO A 135 -3.28 11.96 -17.28
CA PRO A 135 -4.02 12.84 -18.16
C PRO A 135 -5.49 13.02 -17.75
N ALA A 136 -6.03 14.22 -17.95
CA ALA A 136 -7.44 14.49 -17.64
C ALA A 136 -8.42 13.60 -18.43
N SER A 137 -8.05 13.22 -19.66
CA SER A 137 -8.82 12.26 -20.48
C SER A 137 -8.88 10.87 -19.85
N VAL A 138 -7.80 10.43 -19.20
CA VAL A 138 -7.76 9.16 -18.47
C VAL A 138 -8.66 9.24 -17.24
N LYS A 139 -8.53 10.30 -16.43
CA LYS A 139 -9.37 10.47 -15.22
C LYS A 139 -10.86 10.60 -15.53
N GLY A 140 -11.20 11.42 -16.52
CA GLY A 140 -12.59 11.71 -16.90
C GLY A 140 -13.25 10.63 -17.77
N GLY A 141 -12.45 9.86 -18.52
CA GLY A 141 -12.94 8.80 -19.40
C GLY A 141 -12.99 7.42 -18.75
N ALA A 142 -12.51 7.26 -17.52
CA ALA A 142 -12.43 5.95 -16.88
C ALA A 142 -13.77 5.48 -16.29
N THR A 143 -14.08 4.21 -16.51
CA THR A 143 -15.22 3.54 -15.87
C THR A 143 -14.82 3.06 -14.49
N VAL A 144 -15.57 3.42 -13.44
CA VAL A 144 -15.30 2.92 -12.08
C VAL A 144 -15.66 1.45 -11.98
N MET A 145 -14.71 0.64 -11.51
CA MET A 145 -14.85 -0.81 -11.43
C MET A 145 -14.77 -1.30 -9.98
N LYS A 146 -15.35 -2.49 -9.74
CA LYS A 146 -15.07 -3.28 -8.54
C LYS A 146 -14.02 -4.33 -8.88
N ALA A 147 -13.10 -4.62 -7.97
CA ALA A 147 -12.08 -5.64 -8.22
C ALA A 147 -12.71 -7.03 -8.33
N SER A 148 -13.68 -7.31 -7.45
CA SER A 148 -14.51 -8.52 -7.45
C SER A 148 -15.33 -8.77 -8.72
N SER A 149 -15.61 -7.74 -9.53
CA SER A 149 -16.44 -7.87 -10.74
C SER A 149 -15.66 -8.18 -12.01
N ARG A 150 -14.33 -8.35 -11.94
CA ARG A 150 -13.54 -8.65 -13.13
C ARG A 150 -13.60 -10.12 -13.50
N ALA A 151 -13.65 -10.38 -14.80
CA ALA A 151 -13.22 -11.66 -15.35
C ALA A 151 -11.72 -11.87 -15.05
N ALA A 152 -11.28 -13.12 -14.95
CA ALA A 152 -9.92 -13.51 -14.56
C ALA A 152 -8.83 -13.01 -15.54
N GLY A 153 -8.52 -11.72 -15.48
CA GLY A 153 -7.41 -11.08 -16.17
C GLY A 153 -6.47 -10.40 -15.17
N PRO A 154 -5.24 -10.05 -15.57
CA PRO A 154 -4.26 -9.46 -14.66
C PRO A 154 -4.77 -8.12 -14.12
N LEU A 155 -4.67 -7.93 -12.80
CA LEU A 155 -4.67 -6.61 -12.17
C LEU A 155 -3.23 -6.22 -11.98
N LEU A 156 -2.91 -4.93 -12.05
CA LEU A 156 -1.54 -4.48 -11.78
C LEU A 156 -1.16 -4.58 -10.30
N PHE A 157 -2.08 -5.04 -9.45
CA PHE A 157 -1.94 -5.22 -8.01
C PHE A 157 -2.85 -6.31 -7.46
#